data_AF-A0A8T5MZS5-F1
#
_entry.id   AF-A0A8T5MZS5-F1
#
_cell.length_a   1.000
_cell.length_b   1.000
_cell.length_c   1.000
_cell.angle_alpha   90.00
_cell.angle_beta   90.00
_cell.angle_gamma   90.00
#
_symmetry.space_group_name_H-M   'P 1'
#
loop_
_entity.id
_entity.type
_entity.pdbx_description
1 polymer ?
#
loop_
_entity_poly.entity_id
_entity_poly.type
_entity_poly.pdbx_seq_one_letter_code
_entity_poly.pdbx_strand_id
1 'polypeptide(L)'
;MIDLIKYTYLMRTDKVEEELNIMHQKYQHILKKAEDMWDELNEARAILFLIGNVYCESIAIQAIERRLHLLKHPLSLIEFLDLIDKNSEKLEELRKDELFKTLENFYRIIKKYKNKYDGGKYYLNEEKFINFYNLFNPNSGESIDYKGSFSDKQPSQT
;
A
#
# COMPACT_ATOMS: atom_id res chain seq x y z
N MET A 1 -6.68 -10.99 -2.55
CA MET A 1 -7.25 -9.66 -2.93
C MET A 1 -8.68 -9.46 -2.42
N ILE A 2 -9.64 -10.34 -2.75
CA ILE A 2 -11.01 -10.25 -2.19
C ILE A 2 -10.99 -10.34 -0.66
N ASP A 3 -10.16 -11.22 -0.11
CA ASP A 3 -10.03 -11.39 1.34
C ASP A 3 -9.51 -10.12 2.05
N LEU A 4 -8.53 -9.42 1.46
CA LEU A 4 -8.07 -8.13 1.98
C LEU A 4 -9.23 -7.16 2.15
N ILE A 5 -10.04 -6.98 1.10
CA ILE A 5 -11.21 -6.08 1.12
C ILE A 5 -12.23 -6.54 2.17
N LYS A 6 -12.55 -7.84 2.18
CA LYS A 6 -13.46 -8.44 3.17
C LYS A 6 -13.00 -8.13 4.60
N TYR A 7 -11.73 -8.35 4.90
CA TYR A 7 -11.17 -8.11 6.24
C TYR A 7 -11.12 -6.62 6.58
N THR A 8 -10.91 -5.72 5.61
CA THR A 8 -11.07 -4.28 5.79
C THR A 8 -12.48 -3.93 6.26
N TYR A 9 -13.52 -4.43 5.60
CA TYR A 9 -14.90 -4.10 5.96
C TYR A 9 -15.36 -4.75 7.28
N LEU A 10 -14.79 -5.91 7.62
CA LEU A 10 -15.00 -6.56 8.93
C LEU A 10 -14.10 -6.00 10.05
N MET A 11 -13.22 -5.03 9.75
CA MET A 11 -12.23 -4.47 10.68
C MET A 11 -11.35 -5.53 11.38
N ARG A 12 -11.07 -6.65 10.68
CA ARG A 12 -10.15 -7.69 11.16
C ARG A 12 -8.71 -7.30 10.86
N THR A 13 -8.18 -6.39 11.68
CA THR A 13 -6.86 -5.78 11.48
C THR A 13 -5.71 -6.79 11.41
N ASP A 14 -5.76 -7.85 12.20
CA ASP A 14 -4.85 -9.00 12.17
C ASP A 14 -4.80 -9.65 10.78
N LYS A 15 -5.98 -9.91 10.20
CA LYS A 15 -6.11 -10.55 8.89
C LYS A 15 -5.74 -9.61 7.74
N VAL A 16 -5.99 -8.32 7.88
CA VAL A 16 -5.49 -7.32 6.93
C VAL A 16 -3.97 -7.34 6.88
N GLU A 17 -3.31 -7.34 8.05
CA GLU A 17 -1.85 -7.39 8.10
C GLU A 17 -1.28 -8.68 7.49
N GLU A 18 -1.94 -9.83 7.74
CA GLU A 18 -1.59 -11.12 7.15
C GLU A 18 -1.64 -11.08 5.61
N GLU A 19 -2.74 -10.61 5.03
CA GLU A 19 -2.90 -10.50 3.57
C GLU A 19 -1.88 -9.53 2.94
N LEU A 20 -1.62 -8.39 3.58
CA LEU A 20 -0.61 -7.44 3.13
C LEU A 20 0.80 -8.05 3.18
N ASN A 21 1.11 -8.84 4.21
CA ASN A 21 2.37 -9.56 4.32
C ASN A 21 2.53 -10.59 3.20
N ILE A 22 1.49 -11.39 2.93
CA ILE A 22 1.52 -12.42 1.88
C ILE A 22 1.82 -11.79 0.52
N MET A 23 1.06 -10.75 0.15
CA MET A 23 1.27 -10.07 -1.14
C MET A 23 2.66 -9.42 -1.21
N HIS A 24 3.10 -8.77 -0.13
CA HIS A 24 4.42 -8.17 -0.08
C HIS A 24 5.55 -9.21 -0.22
N GLN A 25 5.44 -10.36 0.47
CA GLN A 25 6.39 -11.46 0.35
C GLN A 25 6.42 -12.04 -1.06
N LYS A 26 5.24 -12.19 -1.69
CA LYS A 26 5.14 -12.64 -3.09
C LYS A 26 5.86 -11.68 -4.02
N TYR A 27 5.63 -10.38 -3.88
CA TYR A 27 6.33 -9.35 -4.65
C TYR A 27 7.86 -9.43 -4.46
N GLN A 28 8.34 -9.53 -3.21
CA GLN A 28 9.78 -9.67 -2.94
C GLN A 28 10.36 -10.98 -3.51
N HIS A 29 9.57 -12.04 -3.55
CA HIS A 29 9.96 -13.30 -4.17
C HIS A 29 10.18 -13.15 -5.68
N ILE A 30 9.23 -12.52 -6.36
CA ILE A 30 9.30 -12.22 -7.80
C ILE A 30 10.55 -11.39 -8.07
N LEU A 31 10.78 -10.32 -7.31
CA LEU A 31 11.99 -9.49 -7.47
C LEU A 31 13.32 -10.20 -7.15
N LYS A 32 13.31 -11.41 -6.61
CA LYS A 32 14.54 -12.21 -6.40
C LYS A 32 14.77 -13.22 -7.51
N LYS A 33 13.75 -13.57 -8.29
CA LYS A 33 13.78 -14.72 -9.21
C LYS A 33 13.37 -14.40 -10.64
N ALA A 34 12.72 -13.27 -10.90
CA ALA A 34 12.08 -12.97 -12.17
C ALA A 34 13.05 -12.46 -13.25
N GLU A 35 14.08 -13.25 -13.54
CA GLU A 35 14.74 -13.18 -14.83
C GLU A 35 13.84 -13.92 -15.85
N ASP A 36 13.45 -13.25 -16.94
CA ASP A 36 12.69 -13.81 -18.07
C ASP A 36 11.25 -14.34 -17.82
N MET A 37 10.59 -14.00 -16.71
CA MET A 37 9.18 -14.39 -16.45
C MET A 37 8.22 -13.19 -16.54
N TRP A 38 7.75 -12.91 -17.76
CA TRP A 38 6.86 -11.75 -18.03
C TRP A 38 5.56 -11.75 -17.22
N ASP A 39 4.92 -12.91 -17.05
CA ASP A 39 3.67 -13.03 -16.28
C ASP A 39 3.88 -12.70 -14.79
N GLU A 40 5.01 -13.16 -14.22
CA GLU A 40 5.37 -12.87 -12.84
C GLU A 40 5.67 -11.38 -12.64
N LEU A 41 6.33 -10.73 -13.61
CA LEU A 41 6.55 -9.28 -13.57
C LEU A 41 5.23 -8.49 -13.60
N ASN A 42 4.24 -8.94 -14.38
CA ASN A 42 2.91 -8.33 -14.37
C ASN A 42 2.16 -8.57 -13.05
N GLU A 43 2.34 -9.73 -12.42
CA GLU A 43 1.80 -9.96 -11.08
C GLU A 43 2.46 -9.05 -10.03
N ALA A 44 3.80 -8.89 -10.06
CA ALA A 44 4.49 -7.94 -9.19
C ALA A 44 3.98 -6.51 -9.40
N ARG A 45 3.73 -6.12 -10.65
CA ARG A 45 3.11 -4.83 -10.98
C ARG A 45 1.74 -4.66 -10.35
N ALA A 46 0.87 -5.67 -10.45
CA ALA A 46 -0.46 -5.66 -9.87
C ALA A 46 -0.39 -5.51 -8.34
N ILE A 47 0.53 -6.23 -7.68
CA ILE A 47 0.75 -6.11 -6.24
C ILE A 47 1.23 -4.70 -5.86
N LEU A 48 2.20 -4.16 -6.60
CA LEU A 48 2.75 -2.83 -6.37
C LEU A 48 1.67 -1.75 -6.51
N PHE A 49 0.88 -1.81 -7.58
CA PHE A 49 -0.23 -0.89 -7.81
C PHE A 49 -1.31 -1.01 -6.72
N LEU A 50 -1.65 -2.23 -6.32
CA LEU A 50 -2.65 -2.45 -5.29
C LEU A 50 -2.19 -1.93 -3.92
N ILE A 51 -1.02 -2.34 -3.43
CA ILE A 51 -0.56 -1.99 -2.08
C ILE A 51 -0.03 -0.56 -2.03
N GLY A 52 0.78 -0.17 -3.01
CA GLY A 52 1.46 1.13 -3.04
C GLY A 52 0.60 2.30 -3.46
N ASN A 53 -0.55 2.05 -4.12
CA ASN A 53 -1.41 3.10 -4.65
C ASN A 53 -2.87 2.92 -4.18
N VAL A 54 -3.59 1.92 -4.71
CA VAL A 54 -5.05 1.88 -4.56
C VAL A 54 -5.52 1.56 -3.13
N TYR A 55 -5.01 0.49 -2.54
CA TYR A 55 -5.53 -0.02 -1.27
C TYR A 55 -5.17 0.91 -0.11
N CYS A 56 -3.88 1.22 0.06
CA CYS A 56 -3.42 2.01 1.19
C CYS A 56 -3.82 3.50 1.10
N GLU A 57 -3.89 4.09 -0.10
CA GLU A 57 -4.19 5.51 -0.25
C GLU A 57 -5.70 5.80 -0.40
N SER A 58 -6.50 4.84 -0.86
CA SER A 58 -7.94 5.07 -1.10
C SER A 58 -8.82 4.14 -0.28
N ILE A 59 -8.76 2.83 -0.51
CA ILE A 59 -9.74 1.88 0.08
C ILE A 59 -9.67 1.90 1.61
N ALA A 60 -8.46 1.80 2.16
CA ALA A 60 -8.26 1.80 3.60
C ALA A 60 -8.67 3.14 4.25
N ILE A 61 -8.36 4.25 3.60
CA ILE A 61 -8.69 5.59 4.09
C ILE A 61 -10.20 5.80 4.12
N GLN A 62 -10.91 5.43 3.05
CA GLN A 62 -12.37 5.46 3.02
C GLN A 62 -13.00 4.54 4.07
N ALA A 63 -12.40 3.38 4.33
CA ALA A 63 -12.89 2.47 5.37
C ALA A 63 -12.79 3.09 6.77
N ILE A 64 -11.73 3.87 7.04
CA ILE A 64 -11.59 4.64 8.28
C ILE A 64 -12.66 5.72 8.33
N GLU A 65 -12.70 6.59 7.31
CA GLU A 65 -13.59 7.76 7.25
C GLU A 65 -15.06 7.39 7.51
N ARG A 66 -15.54 6.32 6.88
CA ARG A 66 -16.92 5.82 7.05
C ARG A 66 -17.25 5.35 8.46
N ARG A 67 -16.29 5.23 9.37
CA ARG A 67 -16.48 4.77 10.75
C ARG A 67 -16.19 5.84 11.80
N LEU A 68 -15.56 6.96 11.42
CA LEU A 68 -15.19 7.99 12.40
C LEU A 68 -16.40 8.65 13.08
N HIS A 69 -17.53 8.74 12.38
CA HIS A 69 -18.77 9.26 12.96
C HIS A 69 -19.40 8.34 14.02
N LEU A 70 -18.93 7.09 14.13
CA LEU A 70 -19.42 6.11 15.13
C LEU A 70 -18.60 6.13 16.43
N LEU A 71 -17.53 6.91 16.48
CA LEU A 71 -16.73 7.11 17.69
C LEU A 71 -17.55 7.80 18.78
N LYS A 72 -17.24 7.54 20.05
CA LYS A 72 -17.82 8.28 21.19
C LYS A 72 -17.64 9.79 21.05
N HIS A 73 -16.48 10.20 20.53
CA HIS A 73 -16.18 11.56 20.11
C HIS A 73 -15.93 11.53 18.61
N PRO A 74 -16.92 11.91 17.78
CA PRO A 74 -16.76 11.93 16.34
C PRO A 74 -15.58 12.81 15.91
N LEU A 75 -14.82 12.32 14.93
CA LEU A 75 -13.67 13.02 14.36
C LEU A 75 -13.85 13.14 12.84
N SER A 76 -13.31 14.21 12.27
CA SER A 76 -13.05 14.22 10.82
C SER A 76 -11.85 13.34 10.49
N LEU A 77 -11.74 12.94 9.22
CA LEU A 77 -10.59 12.16 8.74
C LEU A 77 -9.26 12.89 9.00
N ILE A 78 -9.20 14.19 8.72
CA ILE A 78 -7.98 14.98 8.90
C ILE A 78 -7.57 15.00 10.38
N GLU A 79 -8.51 15.26 11.29
CA GLU A 79 -8.23 15.25 12.73
C GLU A 79 -7.72 13.89 13.21
N PHE A 80 -8.37 12.81 12.78
CA PHE A 80 -7.96 11.45 13.14
C PHE A 80 -6.51 11.15 12.70
N LEU A 81 -6.18 11.46 11.45
CA LEU A 81 -4.85 11.24 10.89
C LEU A 81 -3.80 12.10 11.62
N ASP A 82 -4.09 13.38 11.82
CA ASP A 82 -3.21 14.33 12.50
C ASP A 82 -2.91 13.91 13.95
N LEU A 83 -3.92 13.45 14.68
CA LEU A 83 -3.77 13.00 16.06
C LEU A 83 -2.79 11.83 16.18
N ILE A 84 -2.91 10.84 15.29
CA ILE A 84 -2.06 9.66 15.30
C ILE A 84 -0.65 9.99 14.81
N ASP A 85 -0.53 10.79 13.74
CA ASP A 85 0.74 11.12 13.12
C ASP A 85 1.60 12.04 13.99
N LYS A 86 0.98 12.96 14.73
CA LYS A 86 1.66 13.85 15.69
C LYS A 86 1.85 13.22 17.07
N ASN A 87 1.37 12.00 17.28
CA ASN A 87 1.36 11.33 18.58
C ASN A 87 0.81 12.23 19.70
N SER A 88 -0.39 12.78 19.46
CA SER A 88 -1.01 13.76 20.37
C SER A 88 -1.23 13.20 21.78
N GLU A 89 -1.08 14.04 22.80
CA GLU A 89 -1.42 13.72 24.19
C GLU A 89 -2.88 13.30 24.38
N LYS A 90 -3.78 13.72 23.47
CA LYS A 90 -5.20 13.34 23.48
C LYS A 90 -5.45 11.87 23.14
N LEU A 91 -4.45 11.17 22.59
CA LEU A 91 -4.59 9.76 22.20
C LEU A 91 -4.93 8.85 23.38
N GLU A 92 -4.39 9.13 24.57
CA GLU A 92 -4.64 8.30 25.77
C GLU A 92 -6.13 8.28 26.14
N GLU A 93 -6.82 9.41 26.00
CA GLU A 93 -8.27 9.47 26.25
C GLU A 93 -9.05 8.75 25.14
N LEU A 94 -8.71 9.01 23.89
CA LEU A 94 -9.39 8.43 22.73
C LEU A 94 -9.25 6.90 22.68
N ARG A 95 -8.12 6.36 23.13
CA ARG A 95 -7.89 4.91 23.25
C ARG A 95 -8.80 4.20 24.26
N LYS A 96 -9.57 4.92 25.07
CA LYS A 96 -10.64 4.31 25.89
C LYS A 96 -11.85 3.87 25.05
N ASP A 97 -11.93 4.27 23.79
CA ASP A 97 -12.87 3.77 22.80
C ASP A 97 -12.27 2.59 22.02
N GLU A 98 -12.90 1.41 22.07
CA GLU A 98 -12.44 0.21 21.37
C GLU A 98 -12.51 0.35 19.85
N LEU A 99 -13.48 1.11 19.33
CA LEU A 99 -13.53 1.40 17.90
C LEU A 99 -12.35 2.30 17.51
N PHE A 100 -12.02 3.29 18.34
CA PHE A 100 -10.84 4.14 18.11
C PHE A 100 -9.55 3.32 18.08
N LYS A 101 -9.34 2.44 19.07
CA LYS A 101 -8.18 1.52 19.10
C LYS A 101 -8.10 0.68 17.84
N THR A 102 -9.23 0.15 17.39
CA THR A 102 -9.30 -0.69 16.18
C THR A 102 -8.93 0.12 14.93
N LEU A 103 -9.47 1.33 14.79
CA LEU A 103 -9.17 2.25 13.68
C LEU A 103 -7.71 2.72 13.71
N GLU A 104 -7.18 3.03 14.89
CA GLU A 104 -5.77 3.41 15.07
C GLU A 104 -4.86 2.25 14.66
N ASN A 105 -5.12 1.03 15.13
CA ASN A 105 -4.34 -0.15 14.75
C ASN A 105 -4.39 -0.39 13.24
N PHE A 106 -5.60 -0.34 12.66
CA PHE A 106 -5.80 -0.47 11.23
C PHE A 106 -4.97 0.58 10.46
N TYR A 107 -5.08 1.85 10.82
CA TYR A 107 -4.32 2.93 10.18
C TYR A 107 -2.79 2.72 10.29
N ARG A 108 -2.29 2.30 11.46
CA ARG A 108 -0.86 2.02 11.65
C ARG A 108 -0.35 0.89 10.77
N ILE A 109 -1.14 -0.18 10.60
CA ILE A 109 -0.84 -1.27 9.66
C ILE A 109 -0.75 -0.70 8.24
N ILE A 110 -1.74 0.07 7.80
CA ILE A 110 -1.76 0.66 6.45
C ILE A 110 -0.56 1.57 6.21
N LYS A 111 -0.24 2.43 7.17
CA LYS A 111 0.92 3.34 7.12
C LYS A 111 2.24 2.59 7.03
N LYS A 112 2.38 1.47 7.75
CA LYS A 112 3.55 0.58 7.68
C LYS A 112 3.79 0.07 6.27
N TYR A 113 2.75 -0.37 5.55
CA TYR A 113 2.90 -0.86 4.18
C TYR A 113 3.04 0.24 3.14
N LYS A 114 2.31 1.35 3.29
CA LYS A 114 2.45 2.53 2.42
C LYS A 114 3.89 3.06 2.42
N ASN A 115 4.50 3.12 3.60
CA ASN A 115 5.84 3.67 3.79
C ASN A 115 6.92 2.59 3.84
N LYS A 116 6.63 1.35 3.40
CA LYS A 116 7.57 0.26 3.52
C LYS A 116 8.75 0.46 2.56
N TYR A 117 9.95 0.39 3.10
CA TYR A 117 11.19 0.59 2.37
C TYR A 117 12.06 -0.66 2.48
N ASP A 118 12.36 -1.30 1.34
CA ASP A 118 13.11 -2.56 1.28
C ASP A 118 14.29 -2.45 0.31
N GLY A 119 15.08 -1.37 0.49
CA GLY A 119 16.23 -1.02 -0.35
C GLY A 119 15.85 -0.22 -1.61
N GLY A 120 16.83 0.42 -2.24
CA GLY A 120 16.64 1.31 -3.40
C GLY A 120 16.36 2.76 -2.98
N LYS A 121 15.76 3.58 -3.85
CA LYS A 121 15.30 4.97 -3.59
C LYS A 121 13.79 5.08 -3.31
N TYR A 122 13.00 4.12 -3.79
CA TYR A 122 11.53 4.16 -3.77
C TYR A 122 10.93 3.10 -2.83
N TYR A 123 9.68 3.33 -2.39
CA TYR A 123 8.95 2.40 -1.55
C TYR A 123 8.82 1.02 -2.22
N LEU A 124 8.77 -0.03 -1.41
CA LEU A 124 8.66 -1.42 -1.86
C LEU A 124 9.73 -1.82 -2.89
N ASN A 125 10.92 -1.21 -2.88
CA ASN A 125 11.98 -1.49 -3.85
C ASN A 125 11.51 -1.37 -5.31
N GLU A 126 10.64 -0.40 -5.55
CA GLU A 126 10.03 -0.14 -6.86
C GLU A 126 11.07 0.15 -7.95
N GLU A 127 12.23 0.71 -7.59
CA GLU A 127 13.34 0.92 -8.51
C GLU A 127 13.82 -0.39 -9.15
N LYS A 128 13.98 -1.45 -8.34
CA LYS A 128 14.38 -2.77 -8.83
C LYS A 128 13.30 -3.36 -9.74
N PHE A 129 12.03 -3.16 -9.38
CA PHE A 129 10.91 -3.56 -10.23
C PHE A 129 10.93 -2.83 -11.58
N ILE A 130 11.05 -1.50 -11.59
CA ILE A 130 11.12 -0.68 -12.81
C ILE A 130 12.27 -1.16 -13.71
N ASN A 131 13.45 -1.42 -13.14
CA ASN A 131 14.60 -1.91 -13.89
C ASN A 131 14.33 -3.26 -14.55
N PHE A 132 13.76 -4.22 -13.81
CA PHE A 132 13.41 -5.52 -14.40
C PHE A 132 12.31 -5.43 -15.44
N TYR A 133 11.24 -4.68 -15.15
CA TYR A 133 10.15 -4.51 -16.10
C TYR A 133 10.65 -3.91 -17.41
N ASN A 134 11.44 -2.84 -17.36
CA ASN A 134 11.96 -2.19 -18.56
C ASN A 134 13.00 -3.03 -19.32
N LEU A 135 13.76 -3.89 -18.63
CA LEU A 135 14.72 -4.81 -19.25
C LEU A 135 14.04 -5.96 -19.98
N PHE A 136 12.99 -6.53 -19.39
CA PHE A 136 12.33 -7.74 -19.87
C PHE A 136 10.99 -7.45 -20.59
N ASN A 137 10.62 -6.18 -20.79
CA ASN A 137 9.39 -5.81 -21.51
C ASN A 137 9.46 -6.27 -22.98
N PRO A 138 8.60 -7.20 -23.43
CA PRO A 138 8.55 -7.62 -24.82
C PRO A 138 8.08 -6.49 -25.76
N ASN A 139 7.38 -5.48 -25.22
CA ASN A 139 6.91 -4.32 -25.96
C ASN A 139 7.89 -3.16 -25.80
N SER A 140 8.84 -3.04 -26.73
CA SER A 140 9.93 -2.06 -26.69
C SER A 140 9.50 -0.58 -26.69
N GLY A 141 8.21 -0.28 -26.94
CA GLY A 141 7.64 1.07 -27.00
C GLY A 141 7.07 1.62 -25.68
N GLU A 142 6.86 0.77 -24.67
CA GLU A 142 6.30 1.18 -23.39
C GLU A 142 7.38 1.05 -22.29
N SER A 143 7.61 2.11 -21.52
CA SER A 143 8.36 2.02 -20.26
C SER A 143 7.43 2.25 -19.10
N ILE A 144 7.81 1.72 -17.93
CA ILE A 144 7.17 2.11 -16.68
C ILE A 144 8.07 3.04 -15.88
N ASP A 145 7.43 3.96 -15.16
CA ASP A 145 8.04 4.92 -14.24
C ASP A 145 7.41 4.77 -12.84
N TYR A 146 7.67 5.71 -11.93
CA TYR A 146 7.20 5.75 -10.56
C TYR A 146 5.71 5.39 -10.40
N LYS A 147 5.40 4.61 -9.36
CA LYS A 147 4.12 3.94 -9.08
C LYS A 147 3.64 2.96 -10.17
N GLY A 148 4.53 2.44 -11.01
CA GLY A 148 4.20 1.51 -12.10
C GLY A 148 3.34 2.14 -13.21
N SER A 149 3.42 3.46 -13.34
CA SER A 149 2.73 4.23 -14.37
C SER A 149 3.44 4.06 -15.72
N PHE A 150 2.68 4.02 -16.82
CA PHE A 150 3.29 3.96 -18.14
C PHE A 150 3.79 5.34 -18.56
N SER A 151 4.98 5.38 -19.14
CA SER A 151 5.54 6.53 -19.82
C SER A 151 5.84 6.16 -21.28
N ASP A 152 5.54 7.08 -22.19
CA ASP A 152 6.03 6.99 -23.56
C ASP A 152 7.55 7.13 -23.52
N LYS A 153 8.29 6.20 -24.15
CA LYS A 153 9.72 6.43 -24.39
C LYS A 153 9.84 7.68 -25.26
N GLN A 154 10.43 8.76 -24.73
CA GLN A 154 10.95 9.79 -25.62
C GLN A 154 11.98 9.12 -26.53
N PRO A 155 11.87 9.27 -27.86
CA PRO A 155 12.85 8.71 -28.77
C PRO A 155 14.21 9.27 -28.37
N SER A 156 15.15 8.36 -28.09
CA SER A 156 16.55 8.71 -27.86
C SER A 156 17.03 9.54 -29.04
N GLN A 157 17.28 10.83 -28.80
CA GLN A 157 17.94 11.70 -29.77
C GLN A 157 19.35 11.15 -29.94
N THR A 158 19.55 10.41 -31.02
CA THR A 158 20.87 10.05 -31.58
C THR A 158 21.60 11.27 -32.08
#